data_AF-V5AFD3-F1
#
_entry.id   AF-V5AFD3-F1
#
_cell.length_a   1.000
_cell.length_b   1.000
_cell.length_c   1.000
_cell.angle_alpha   90.00
_cell.angle_beta   90.00
_cell.angle_gamma   90.00
#
_symmetry.space_group_name_H-M   'P 1'
#
loop_
_entity.id
_entity.type
_entity.pdbx_description
1 polymer ?
#
loop_
_entity_poly.entity_id
_entity_poly.type
_entity_poly.pdbx_seq_one_letter_code
_entity_poly.pdbx_strand_id
1 'polypeptide(L)'
;MPALLPDVDPDGLLEFSVVYTDRSLNHMSKRFGHVMRDIGAMLKTVYGAYSVALVPGSGSFGMESVARQFAHEQHVMVIRNGYFSYRWTQILDMGHIAKSHTVLKSSPQQH
;
A
#
# COMPACT_ATOMS: atom_id res chain seq x y z
N MET A 1 36.50 2.57 -7.14
CA MET A 1 35.77 3.67 -7.80
C MET A 1 34.71 4.13 -6.82
N PRO A 2 34.74 5.36 -6.29
CA PRO A 2 33.63 5.86 -5.48
C PRO A 2 32.36 5.96 -6.33
N ALA A 3 31.18 5.91 -5.71
CA ALA A 3 29.92 6.25 -6.39
C ALA A 3 30.04 7.64 -7.06
N LEU A 4 29.37 7.87 -8.19
CA LEU A 4 29.46 9.17 -8.89
C LEU A 4 28.84 10.31 -8.06
N LEU A 5 27.94 9.96 -7.13
CA LEU A 5 27.33 10.87 -6.17
C LEU A 5 27.53 10.35 -4.73
N PRO A 6 28.04 11.18 -3.80
CA PRO A 6 28.35 10.73 -2.44
C PRO A 6 27.15 10.75 -1.48
N ASP A 7 26.02 11.37 -1.83
CA ASP A 7 25.01 11.78 -0.83
C ASP A 7 23.95 10.71 -0.51
N VAL A 8 23.69 9.78 -1.44
CA VAL A 8 22.51 8.88 -1.38
C VAL A 8 22.69 7.74 -0.38
N ASP A 9 23.83 7.06 -0.41
CA ASP A 9 24.22 6.04 0.58
C ASP A 9 25.73 6.15 0.86
N PRO A 10 26.17 7.17 1.63
CA PRO A 10 27.59 7.53 1.75
C PRO A 10 28.47 6.40 2.30
N ASP A 11 27.92 5.60 3.21
CA ASP A 11 28.57 4.44 3.84
C ASP A 11 28.13 3.11 3.22
N GLY A 12 27.49 3.18 2.05
CA GLY A 12 26.92 2.05 1.31
C GLY A 12 27.94 1.27 0.48
N LEU A 13 27.47 0.20 -0.16
CA LEU A 13 28.25 -0.52 -1.17
C LEU A 13 28.20 0.24 -2.50
N LEU A 14 29.16 -0.05 -3.39
CA LEU A 14 29.11 0.47 -4.76
C LEU A 14 27.90 -0.11 -5.50
N GLU A 15 27.16 0.76 -6.18
CA GLU A 15 25.93 0.41 -6.87
C GLU A 15 26.22 -0.23 -8.23
N PHE A 16 26.18 -1.56 -8.27
CA PHE A 16 26.27 -2.38 -9.49
C PHE A 16 25.03 -3.27 -9.67
N SER A 17 23.94 -3.01 -8.94
CA SER A 17 22.70 -3.74 -9.16
C SER A 17 22.04 -3.34 -10.47
N VAL A 18 21.15 -4.20 -10.95
CA VAL A 18 20.35 -3.97 -12.16
C VAL A 18 19.09 -3.13 -11.90
N VAL A 19 18.84 -2.72 -10.66
CA VAL A 19 17.58 -2.09 -10.23
C VAL A 19 17.75 -0.60 -9.97
N TYR A 20 18.94 -0.17 -9.55
CA TYR A 20 19.22 1.21 -9.16
C TYR A 20 20.47 1.77 -9.81
N THR A 21 20.60 3.08 -9.71
CA THR A 21 21.86 3.80 -9.89
C THR A 21 22.18 4.54 -8.60
N ASP A 22 23.37 5.14 -8.50
CA ASP A 22 23.79 5.97 -7.37
C ASP A 22 22.96 7.25 -7.13
N ARG A 23 21.92 7.49 -7.93
CA ARG A 23 20.92 8.56 -7.74
C ARG A 23 19.75 8.17 -6.83
N SER A 24 19.66 6.93 -6.39
CA SER A 24 18.53 6.40 -5.62
C SER A 24 18.98 5.44 -4.55
N LEU A 25 18.34 5.47 -3.39
CA LEU A 25 18.68 4.56 -2.31
C LEU A 25 18.23 3.14 -2.64
N ASN A 26 19.17 2.20 -2.69
CA ASN A 26 18.90 0.80 -2.99
C ASN A 26 18.06 0.16 -1.89
N HIS A 27 16.99 -0.56 -2.25
CA HIS A 27 16.12 -1.23 -1.26
C HIS A 27 16.82 -2.35 -0.47
N MET A 28 17.94 -2.87 -0.98
CA MET A 28 18.78 -3.87 -0.30
C MET A 28 19.79 -3.23 0.66
N SER A 29 19.93 -1.90 0.66
CA SER A 29 20.86 -1.20 1.56
C SER A 29 20.42 -1.31 3.02
N LYS A 30 21.40 -1.30 3.94
CA LYS A 30 21.13 -1.24 5.39
C LYS A 30 20.31 0.01 5.75
N ARG A 31 20.57 1.13 5.08
CA ARG A 31 19.88 2.40 5.31
C ARG A 31 18.40 2.30 4.95
N PHE A 32 18.06 1.77 3.77
CA PHE A 32 16.66 1.57 3.38
C PHE A 32 15.95 0.57 4.30
N GLY A 33 16.63 -0.53 4.67
CA GLY A 33 16.09 -1.52 5.59
C GLY A 33 15.75 -0.95 6.97
N HIS A 34 16.50 0.03 7.48
CA HIS A 34 16.14 0.78 8.69
C HIS A 34 14.88 1.61 8.47
N VAL A 35 14.85 2.44 7.42
CA VAL A 35 13.68 3.29 7.09
C VAL A 35 12.39 2.48 7.03
N MET A 36 12.41 1.32 6.35
CA MET A 36 11.22 0.47 6.22
C MET A 36 10.76 -0.14 7.55
N ARG A 37 11.70 -0.52 8.43
CA ARG A 37 11.37 -1.03 9.77
C ARG A 37 10.79 0.06 10.66
N ASP A 38 11.32 1.27 10.59
CA ASP A 38 10.84 2.41 11.37
C ASP A 38 9.42 2.80 10.94
N ILE A 39 9.16 2.87 9.62
CA ILE A 39 7.81 3.08 9.08
C ILE A 39 6.86 1.99 9.59
N GLY A 40 7.27 0.72 9.52
CA GLY A 40 6.45 -0.41 10.00
C GLY A 40 6.16 -0.35 11.50
N ALA A 41 7.14 0.01 12.33
CA ALA A 41 6.97 0.15 13.78
C ALA A 41 6.06 1.34 14.13
N MET A 42 6.26 2.48 13.48
CA MET A 42 5.46 3.68 13.68
C MET A 42 3.98 3.42 13.33
N LEU A 43 3.70 2.84 12.15
CA LEU A 43 2.32 2.57 11.72
C LEU A 43 1.62 1.56 12.63
N LYS A 44 2.31 0.49 13.06
CA LYS A 44 1.75 -0.46 14.03
C LYS A 44 1.39 0.21 15.35
N THR A 45 2.25 1.11 15.84
CA THR A 45 2.02 1.83 17.09
C THR A 45 0.84 2.79 16.99
N VAL A 46 0.81 3.63 15.95
CA VAL A 46 -0.23 4.66 15.77
C VAL A 46 -1.62 4.06 15.60
N TYR A 47 -1.73 2.94 14.87
CA TYR A 47 -3.02 2.30 14.57
C TYR A 47 -3.36 1.13 15.50
N GLY A 48 -2.50 0.77 16.45
CA GLY A 48 -2.66 -0.45 17.26
C GLY A 48 -2.74 -1.74 16.41
N ALA A 49 -2.09 -1.74 15.23
CA ALA A 49 -2.21 -2.81 14.26
C ALA A 49 -1.23 -3.96 14.56
N TYR A 50 -1.67 -5.20 14.36
CA TYR A 50 -0.81 -6.39 14.45
C TYR A 50 0.28 -6.41 13.36
N SER A 51 -0.11 -6.07 12.12
CA SER A 51 0.75 -6.10 10.94
C SER A 51 0.49 -4.89 10.04
N VAL A 52 1.47 -4.55 9.21
CA VAL A 52 1.41 -3.45 8.23
C VAL A 52 2.01 -3.93 6.91
N ALA A 53 1.42 -3.53 5.80
CA ALA A 53 1.93 -3.72 4.45
C ALA A 53 2.06 -2.37 3.72
N LEU A 54 3.16 -2.18 3.00
CA LEU A 54 3.36 -1.02 2.13
C LEU A 54 3.17 -1.44 0.67
N VAL A 55 2.20 -0.84 -0.02
CA VAL A 55 1.90 -1.12 -1.42
C VAL A 55 2.32 0.09 -2.26
N PRO A 56 3.33 -0.04 -3.14
CA PRO A 56 3.72 1.05 -4.05
C PRO A 56 2.56 1.46 -4.97
N GLY A 57 2.43 2.76 -5.22
CA GLY A 57 1.34 3.34 -6.01
C GLY A 57 0.64 4.45 -5.25
N SER A 58 -0.66 4.28 -5.00
CA SER A 58 -1.48 5.25 -4.25
C SER A 58 -2.48 4.54 -3.34
N GLY A 59 -3.29 5.30 -2.60
CA GLY A 59 -4.36 4.72 -1.76
C GLY A 59 -5.32 3.80 -2.53
N SER A 60 -5.58 4.07 -3.83
CA SER A 60 -6.40 3.18 -4.66
C SER A 60 -5.77 1.80 -4.87
N PHE A 61 -4.44 1.71 -4.92
CA PHE A 61 -3.73 0.43 -5.06
C PHE A 61 -3.83 -0.38 -3.77
N GLY A 62 -3.79 0.29 -2.62
CA GLY A 62 -4.09 -0.35 -1.33
C GLY A 62 -5.50 -0.92 -1.28
N MET A 63 -6.51 -0.16 -1.73
CA MET A 63 -7.89 -0.65 -1.81
C MET A 63 -8.00 -1.90 -2.70
N GLU A 64 -7.45 -1.85 -3.92
CA GLU A 64 -7.51 -2.97 -4.85
C GLU A 64 -6.72 -4.20 -4.36
N SER A 65 -5.57 -4.01 -3.70
CA SER A 65 -4.81 -5.11 -3.10
C SER A 65 -5.64 -5.88 -2.07
N VAL A 66 -6.36 -5.16 -1.21
CA VAL A 66 -7.27 -5.76 -0.22
C VAL A 66 -8.43 -6.47 -0.93
N ALA A 67 -9.03 -5.84 -1.93
CA ALA A 67 -10.12 -6.46 -2.69
C ALA A 67 -9.68 -7.77 -3.36
N ARG A 68 -8.55 -7.78 -4.06
CA ARG A 68 -8.03 -8.99 -4.72
C ARG A 68 -7.67 -10.09 -3.73
N GLN A 69 -7.15 -9.74 -2.55
CA GLN A 69 -6.74 -10.72 -1.55
C GLN A 69 -7.92 -11.38 -0.83
N PHE A 70 -9.01 -10.65 -0.58
CA PHE A 70 -10.07 -11.12 0.32
C PHE A 70 -11.46 -11.21 -0.32
N ALA A 71 -11.73 -10.48 -1.39
CA ALA A 71 -13.05 -10.44 -2.02
C ALA A 71 -13.21 -11.41 -3.18
N HIS A 72 -12.15 -12.13 -3.60
CA HIS A 72 -12.21 -12.97 -4.77
C HIS A 72 -13.26 -14.09 -4.64
N GLU A 73 -14.22 -14.13 -5.57
CA GLU A 73 -15.37 -15.05 -5.58
C GLU A 73 -16.24 -14.99 -4.30
N GLN A 74 -16.12 -13.91 -3.52
CA GLN A 74 -16.91 -13.71 -2.31
C GLN A 74 -18.14 -12.84 -2.57
N HIS A 75 -19.11 -12.94 -1.66
CA HIS A 75 -20.22 -12.00 -1.56
C HIS A 75 -19.83 -10.85 -0.64
N VAL A 76 -19.73 -9.63 -1.16
CA VAL A 76 -19.20 -8.45 -0.43
C VAL A 76 -20.30 -7.43 -0.16
N MET A 77 -20.33 -6.87 1.06
CA MET A 77 -21.20 -5.73 1.37
C MET A 77 -20.41 -4.43 1.42
N VAL A 78 -20.86 -3.42 0.67
CA VAL A 78 -20.23 -2.08 0.64
C VAL A 78 -21.15 -1.06 1.30
N ILE A 79 -20.65 -0.42 2.36
CA ILE A 79 -21.31 0.73 2.98
C ILE A 79 -20.94 1.99 2.19
N ARG A 80 -21.93 2.62 1.55
CA ARG A 80 -21.73 3.75 0.64
C ARG A 80 -22.16 5.08 1.26
N ASN A 81 -21.20 5.98 1.41
CA ASN A 81 -21.35 7.33 1.96
C ASN A 81 -20.87 8.45 1.01
N GLY A 82 -20.39 8.12 -0.18
CA GLY A 82 -19.88 9.10 -1.14
C GLY A 82 -18.94 8.49 -2.18
N TYR A 83 -18.23 9.34 -2.90
CA TYR A 83 -17.42 8.92 -4.04
C TYR A 83 -16.29 7.93 -3.67
N PHE A 84 -15.57 8.16 -2.56
CA PHE A 84 -14.51 7.25 -2.13
C PHE A 84 -15.04 5.86 -1.74
N SER A 85 -16.21 5.77 -1.11
CA SER A 85 -16.84 4.47 -0.84
C SER A 85 -17.38 3.79 -2.11
N TYR A 86 -17.78 4.56 -3.12
CA TYR A 86 -18.15 4.04 -4.44
C TYR A 86 -16.96 3.42 -5.18
N ARG A 87 -15.73 3.89 -4.92
CA ARG A 87 -14.52 3.31 -5.53
C ARG A 87 -14.40 1.80 -5.27
N TRP A 88 -14.88 1.30 -4.14
CA TRP A 88 -14.89 -0.15 -3.87
C TRP A 88 -15.68 -0.93 -4.91
N THR A 89 -16.91 -0.52 -5.23
CA THR A 89 -17.68 -1.22 -6.26
C THR A 89 -17.08 -1.05 -7.65
N GLN A 90 -16.50 0.12 -7.95
CA GLN A 90 -15.77 0.30 -9.22
C GLN A 90 -14.61 -0.70 -9.37
N ILE A 91 -13.82 -0.90 -8.30
CA ILE A 91 -12.72 -1.87 -8.28
C ILE A 91 -13.25 -3.30 -8.46
N LEU A 92 -14.29 -3.66 -7.71
CA LEU A 92 -14.88 -5.01 -7.76
C LEU A 92 -15.45 -5.33 -9.15
N ASP A 93 -16.19 -4.39 -9.74
CA ASP A 93 -16.85 -4.56 -11.04
C ASP A 93 -15.84 -4.60 -12.18
N MET A 94 -14.91 -3.64 -12.22
CA MET A 94 -13.93 -3.53 -13.31
C MET A 94 -12.88 -4.64 -13.26
N GLY A 95 -12.57 -5.14 -12.06
CA GLY A 95 -11.66 -6.27 -11.88
C GLY A 95 -12.34 -7.63 -11.94
N HIS A 96 -13.68 -7.71 -12.06
CA HIS A 96 -14.47 -8.93 -11.91
C HIS A 96 -14.02 -9.77 -10.69
N ILE A 97 -13.81 -9.09 -9.55
CA ILE A 97 -13.15 -9.70 -8.38
C ILE A 97 -14.13 -10.52 -7.55
N ALA A 98 -15.24 -9.91 -7.14
CA ALA A 98 -16.22 -10.52 -6.25
C ALA A 98 -17.29 -11.29 -7.02
N LYS A 99 -17.81 -12.37 -6.42
CA LYS A 99 -18.94 -13.14 -6.97
C LYS A 99 -20.21 -12.30 -7.04
N SER A 100 -20.46 -11.50 -6.00
CA SER A 100 -21.43 -10.41 -6.06
C SER A 100 -21.12 -9.36 -5.00
N HIS A 101 -21.73 -8.18 -5.14
CA HIS A 101 -21.65 -7.14 -4.12
C HIS A 101 -23.03 -6.50 -3.84
N THR A 102 -23.30 -6.22 -2.57
CA THR A 102 -24.51 -5.51 -2.11
C THR A 102 -24.13 -4.16 -1.56
N VAL A 103 -24.87 -3.12 -1.91
CA VAL A 103 -24.59 -1.75 -1.47
C VAL A 103 -25.64 -1.30 -0.46
N LEU A 104 -25.18 -0.89 0.72
CA LEU A 104 -26.02 -0.20 1.71
C LEU A 104 -25.63 1.27 1.76
N LYS A 105 -26.60 2.17 1.53
CA LYS A 105 -26.37 3.61 1.69
C LYS A 105 -26.35 3.94 3.17
N SER A 106 -25.32 4.63 3.65
CA SER A 106 -25.30 5.14 5.02
C SER A 106 -26.24 6.34 5.15
N SER A 107 -27.05 6.38 6.21
CA SER A 107 -27.80 7.56 6.64
C SER A 107 -27.26 8.09 7.97
N PRO A 108 -27.39 9.39 8.28
CA PRO A 108 -27.09 9.92 9.60
C PRO A 108 -27.90 9.17 10.67
N GLN A 109 -27.28 8.89 11.81
CA GLN A 109 -27.98 8.31 12.94
C GLN A 109 -28.90 9.38 13.55
N GLN A 110 -30.22 9.13 13.55
CA GLN A 110 -31.17 9.99 14.26
C GLN A 110 -30.96 9.76 15.76
N HIS A 111 -30.70 10.82 16.50
CA HIS A 111 -30.69 10.84 17.96
C HIS A 111 -32.08 11.07 18.52
#